data_AF-A0A7Y5BKL5-F1
#
_entry.id   AF-A0A7Y5BKL5-F1
#
_cell.length_a   1.000
_cell.length_b   1.000
_cell.length_c   1.000
_cell.angle_alpha   90.00
_cell.angle_beta   90.00
_cell.angle_gamma   90.00
#
_symmetry.space_group_name_H-M   'P 1'
#
loop_
_entity.id
_entity.type
_entity.pdbx_description
1 polymer ?
#
loop_
_entity_poly.entity_id
_entity_poly.type
_entity_poly.pdbx_seq_one_letter_code
_entity_poly.pdbx_strand_id
1 'polypeptide(L)'
;GEFILSLDSDERVSENLNLEIQKLLKEDFLKDGYKIPRLTFHLGKFIRHSGWYPLKRFRFFRKGHGKWTGENPHDFIEIVGSESELKGDIIHYSFTDLSHQVDTINKFSSIVAFTRFQKMQKFSYSKCVWKPIVKFFEIYFYKLGFLDGFAGFTIAISSAYSTFLKQAKIFELEKNGLKRPSNLRADYGN
;
A
#
# COMPACT_ATOMS: atom_id res chain seq x y z
N GLY A 1 20.57 10.03 -15.63
CA GLY A 1 21.55 9.42 -14.71
C GLY A 1 21.53 7.92 -14.86
N GLU A 2 22.51 7.24 -14.26
CA GLU A 2 22.64 5.78 -14.25
C GLU A 2 21.70 5.11 -13.23
N PHE A 3 21.36 5.82 -12.15
CA PHE A 3 20.40 5.39 -11.15
C PHE A 3 19.05 6.11 -11.31
N ILE A 4 17.98 5.42 -10.91
CA ILE A 4 16.60 5.87 -10.92
C ILE A 4 16.10 5.88 -9.48
N LEU A 5 15.56 7.03 -9.05
CA LEU A 5 14.74 7.14 -7.86
C LEU A 5 13.27 7.22 -8.31
N SER A 6 12.52 6.14 -8.07
CA SER A 6 11.10 6.05 -8.39
C SER A 6 10.27 6.61 -7.24
N LEU A 7 9.52 7.68 -7.48
CA LEU A 7 8.65 8.33 -6.49
C LEU A 7 7.29 8.62 -7.10
N ASP A 8 6.25 8.43 -6.30
CA ASP A 8 4.90 8.86 -6.63
C ASP A 8 4.75 10.38 -6.40
N SER A 9 3.75 11.02 -7.01
CA SER A 9 3.56 12.48 -6.92
C SER A 9 3.26 13.00 -5.50
N ASP A 10 2.80 12.12 -4.62
CA ASP A 10 2.51 12.37 -3.21
C ASP A 10 3.64 11.90 -2.27
N GLU A 11 4.78 11.48 -2.82
CA GLU A 11 5.97 11.06 -2.11
C GLU A 11 7.07 12.14 -2.12
N ARG A 12 7.84 12.25 -1.03
CA ARG A 12 8.97 13.17 -0.88
C ARG A 12 10.16 12.48 -0.24
N VAL A 13 11.36 12.87 -0.64
CA VAL A 13 12.61 12.37 -0.04
C VAL A 13 12.85 13.10 1.29
N SER A 14 13.06 12.36 2.39
CA SER A 14 13.48 13.00 3.64
C SER A 14 14.91 13.51 3.55
N GLU A 15 15.26 14.51 4.36
CA GLU A 15 16.62 15.07 4.37
C GLU A 15 17.68 14.00 4.65
N ASN A 16 17.40 13.10 5.62
CA ASN A 16 18.27 11.96 5.92
C ASN A 16 18.46 11.03 4.71
N LEU A 17 17.39 10.77 3.95
CA LEU A 17 17.47 9.94 2.75
C LEU A 17 18.27 10.63 1.64
N ASN A 18 18.11 11.94 1.47
CA ASN A 18 18.91 12.71 0.51
C ASN A 18 20.40 12.63 0.86
N LEU A 19 20.76 12.88 2.13
CA LEU A 19 22.14 12.78 2.61
C LEU A 19 22.71 11.37 2.40
N GLU A 20 21.93 10.33 2.71
CA GLU A 20 22.35 8.94 2.50
C GLU A 20 22.59 8.63 1.02
N ILE A 21 21.70 9.08 0.11
CA ILE A 21 21.88 8.88 -1.34
C ILE A 21 23.11 9.63 -1.84
N GLN A 22 23.32 10.89 -1.42
CA GLN A 22 24.49 11.67 -1.82
C GLN A 22 25.80 11.05 -1.31
N LYS A 23 25.78 10.44 -0.13
CA LYS A 23 26.92 9.69 0.39
C LYS A 23 27.16 8.41 -0.42
N LEU A 24 26.09 7.64 -0.65
CA LEU A 24 26.14 6.39 -1.40
C LEU A 24 26.74 6.60 -2.80
N LEU A 25 26.30 7.63 -3.51
CA LEU A 25 26.77 7.94 -4.88
C LEU A 25 28.27 8.28 -4.98
N LYS A 26 28.98 8.43 -3.85
CA LYS A 26 30.43 8.63 -3.80
C LYS A 26 31.21 7.34 -3.54
N GLU A 27 30.52 6.22 -3.31
CA GLU A 27 31.15 4.92 -3.05
C GLU A 27 31.53 4.21 -4.36
N ASP A 28 32.65 3.48 -4.35
CA ASP A 28 33.17 2.77 -5.52
C ASP A 28 32.31 1.55 -5.92
N PHE A 29 31.58 0.97 -4.95
CA PHE A 29 30.86 -0.29 -5.14
C PHE A 29 29.36 -0.15 -4.82
N LEU A 30 28.61 0.31 -5.80
CA LEU A 30 27.16 0.45 -5.73
C LEU A 30 26.45 -0.87 -6.06
N LYS A 31 25.49 -1.25 -5.22
CA LYS A 31 24.50 -2.30 -5.49
C LYS A 31 23.50 -1.89 -6.58
N ASP A 32 22.79 -2.89 -7.10
CA ASP A 32 21.85 -2.71 -8.22
C ASP A 32 20.49 -2.16 -7.77
N GLY A 33 20.11 -2.38 -6.51
CA GLY A 33 18.88 -1.81 -5.96
C GLY A 33 18.85 -1.68 -4.45
N TYR A 34 18.10 -0.68 -3.98
CA TYR A 34 18.02 -0.30 -2.59
C TYR A 34 16.56 -0.18 -2.13
N LYS A 35 16.26 -0.87 -1.02
CA LYS A 35 14.97 -0.72 -0.33
C LYS A 35 15.00 0.50 0.57
N ILE A 36 13.92 1.29 0.51
CA ILE A 36 13.77 2.50 1.28
C ILE A 36 12.49 2.38 2.12
N PRO A 37 12.53 2.67 3.44
CA PRO A 37 11.33 2.80 4.26
C PRO A 37 10.38 3.87 3.71
N ARG A 38 9.07 3.63 3.85
CA ARG A 38 8.04 4.63 3.54
C ARG A 38 7.35 5.10 4.81
N LEU A 39 7.54 6.36 5.15
CA LEU A 39 6.94 6.98 6.32
C LEU A 39 5.68 7.75 5.92
N THR A 40 4.52 7.29 6.36
CA THR A 40 3.25 7.89 5.98
C THR A 40 2.82 8.97 6.98
N PHE A 41 2.40 10.13 6.49
CA PHE A 41 1.73 11.16 7.29
C PHE A 41 0.21 10.97 7.22
N HIS A 42 -0.46 10.85 8.37
CA HIS A 42 -1.89 10.65 8.44
C HIS A 42 -2.47 11.23 9.73
N LEU A 43 -3.59 11.95 9.61
CA LEU A 43 -4.28 12.60 10.73
C LEU A 43 -3.35 13.44 11.63
N GLY A 44 -2.52 14.28 10.99
CA GLY A 44 -1.68 15.25 11.69
C GLY A 44 -0.37 14.70 12.26
N LYS A 45 -0.03 13.42 12.03
CA LYS A 45 1.24 12.84 12.50
C LYS A 45 1.83 11.80 11.56
N PHE A 46 3.12 11.54 11.73
CA PHE A 46 3.78 10.41 11.09
C PHE A 46 3.43 9.10 11.80
N ILE A 47 3.06 8.08 11.01
CA ILE A 47 2.64 6.77 11.47
C ILE A 47 3.86 5.86 11.56
N ARG A 48 4.14 5.35 12.76
CA ARG A 48 5.29 4.47 13.01
C ARG A 48 4.88 3.03 13.34
N HIS A 49 3.59 2.80 13.62
CA HIS A 49 3.03 1.48 13.90
C HIS A 49 1.89 1.17 12.91
N SER A 50 0.87 0.42 13.35
CA SER A 50 -0.30 0.05 12.54
C SER A 50 0.04 -0.81 11.29
N GLY A 51 1.28 -1.30 11.21
CA GLY A 51 1.83 -2.01 10.06
C GLY A 51 2.08 -1.15 8.83
N TRP A 52 2.10 0.18 8.96
CA TRP A 52 2.36 1.11 7.86
C TRP A 52 3.84 1.48 7.73
N TYR A 53 4.61 1.30 8.80
CA TYR A 53 6.05 1.56 8.84
C TYR A 53 6.80 0.31 9.33
N PRO A 54 8.02 0.02 8.82
CA PRO A 54 8.75 0.77 7.79
C PRO A 54 8.35 0.45 6.34
N LEU A 55 7.59 -0.62 6.08
CA LEU A 55 7.15 -1.07 4.75
C LEU A 55 8.17 -0.81 3.62
N LYS A 56 9.41 -1.28 3.80
CA LYS A 56 10.51 -1.00 2.88
C LYS A 56 10.20 -1.52 1.48
N ARG A 57 10.43 -0.70 0.46
CA ARG A 57 10.25 -1.06 -0.97
C ARG A 57 11.43 -0.63 -1.81
N PHE A 58 11.67 -1.32 -2.90
CA PHE A 58 12.63 -0.87 -3.91
C PHE A 58 12.14 0.42 -4.55
N ARG A 59 12.95 1.46 -4.35
CA ARG A 59 12.64 2.82 -4.80
C ARG A 59 13.86 3.47 -5.45
N PHE A 60 15.07 3.01 -5.15
CA PHE A 60 16.31 3.49 -5.77
C PHE A 60 17.08 2.32 -6.40
N PHE A 61 17.37 2.37 -7.70
CA PHE A 61 17.97 1.25 -8.42
C PHE A 61 18.69 1.67 -9.69
N ARG A 62 19.62 0.84 -10.17
CA ARG A 62 20.35 1.05 -11.41
C ARG A 62 19.43 0.87 -12.62
N LYS A 63 19.53 1.75 -13.62
CA LYS A 63 18.75 1.67 -14.85
C LYS A 63 18.98 0.30 -15.52
N GLY A 64 17.90 -0.36 -15.90
CA GLY A 64 17.93 -1.71 -16.49
C GLY A 64 17.84 -2.87 -15.49
N HIS A 65 17.98 -2.61 -14.18
CA HIS A 65 17.89 -3.65 -13.15
C HIS A 65 16.54 -3.70 -12.43
N GLY A 66 15.70 -2.67 -12.58
CA GLY A 66 14.34 -2.64 -12.02
C GLY A 66 13.30 -3.16 -12.99
N LYS A 67 12.49 -4.13 -12.56
CA LYS A 67 11.34 -4.66 -13.31
C LYS A 67 10.05 -4.43 -12.53
N TRP A 68 9.07 -3.81 -13.16
CA TRP A 68 7.71 -3.73 -12.61
C TRP A 68 7.04 -5.11 -12.69
N THR A 69 6.51 -5.57 -11.57
CA THR A 69 5.84 -6.85 -11.41
C THR A 69 4.65 -6.70 -10.44
N GLY A 70 3.80 -7.72 -10.34
CA GLY A 70 2.60 -7.70 -9.49
C GLY A 70 1.30 -7.65 -10.27
N GLU A 71 0.20 -7.53 -9.53
CA GLU A 71 -1.14 -7.36 -10.07
C GLU A 71 -1.72 -6.05 -9.58
N ASN A 72 -2.31 -5.24 -10.46
CA ASN A 72 -2.96 -3.99 -10.10
C ASN A 72 -3.99 -4.21 -8.97
N PRO A 73 -3.97 -3.43 -7.88
CA PRO A 73 -3.17 -2.21 -7.64
C PRO A 73 -1.91 -2.45 -6.80
N HIS A 74 -1.46 -3.68 -6.68
CA HIS A 74 -0.33 -4.11 -5.86
C HIS A 74 0.98 -4.25 -6.64
N ASP A 75 1.12 -3.54 -7.76
CA ASP A 75 2.36 -3.54 -8.54
C ASP A 75 3.53 -3.03 -7.69
N PHE A 76 4.70 -3.63 -7.87
CA PHE A 76 5.94 -3.30 -7.18
C PHE A 76 7.15 -3.48 -8.09
N ILE A 77 8.27 -2.89 -7.69
CA ILE A 77 9.54 -3.03 -8.39
C ILE A 77 10.29 -4.19 -7.78
N GLU A 78 10.70 -5.13 -8.62
CA GLU A 78 11.66 -6.19 -8.31
C GLU A 78 13.02 -5.82 -8.91
N ILE A 79 14.10 -6.21 -8.23
CA ILE A 79 15.48 -5.93 -8.65
C ILE A 79 16.14 -7.22 -9.12
N VAL A 80 16.81 -7.15 -10.27
CA VAL A 80 17.68 -8.21 -10.75
C VAL A 80 19.12 -7.83 -10.41
N GLY A 81 19.74 -8.57 -9.49
CA GLY A 81 21.13 -8.36 -9.10
C GLY A 81 21.31 -8.17 -7.60
N SER A 82 22.28 -7.36 -7.23
CA SER A 82 22.66 -7.13 -5.84
C SER A 82 21.76 -6.09 -5.15
N GLU A 83 21.38 -6.37 -3.90
CA GLU A 83 20.40 -5.59 -3.14
C GLU A 83 21.01 -5.04 -1.85
N SER A 84 20.51 -3.90 -1.39
CA SER A 84 20.77 -3.36 -0.04
C SER A 84 19.58 -2.50 0.43
N GLU A 85 19.75 -1.81 1.54
CA GLU A 85 18.79 -0.88 2.10
C GLU A 85 19.44 0.48 2.31
N LEU A 86 18.65 1.55 2.18
CA LEU A 86 19.07 2.91 2.51
C LEU A 86 18.47 3.36 3.83
N LYS A 87 19.22 4.19 4.55
CA LYS A 87 18.73 4.94 5.71
C LYS A 87 17.95 6.16 5.25
N GLY A 88 17.03 6.62 6.11
CA GLY A 88 16.09 7.68 5.78
C GLY A 88 14.76 7.14 5.29
N ASP A 89 13.87 8.04 4.88
CA ASP A 89 12.46 7.75 4.63
C ASP A 89 12.01 8.40 3.32
N ILE A 90 11.18 7.69 2.55
CA ILE A 90 10.26 8.33 1.63
C ILE A 90 9.03 8.75 2.43
N ILE A 91 8.82 10.05 2.53
CA ILE A 91 7.66 10.64 3.18
C ILE A 91 6.48 10.53 2.23
N HIS A 92 5.40 9.87 2.66
CA HIS A 92 4.21 9.65 1.84
C HIS A 92 3.00 10.35 2.44
N TYR A 93 2.36 11.22 1.66
CA TYR A 93 1.12 11.90 2.05
C TYR A 93 -0.08 11.18 1.42
N SER A 94 -0.35 9.96 1.87
CA SER A 94 -1.28 9.04 1.21
C SER A 94 -2.72 9.57 1.08
N PHE A 95 -3.14 10.45 1.99
CA PHE A 95 -4.50 10.99 2.02
C PHE A 95 -4.46 12.49 2.29
N THR A 96 -5.32 13.22 1.58
CA THR A 96 -5.53 14.67 1.79
C THR A 96 -6.40 14.91 3.02
N ASP A 97 -7.44 14.10 3.19
CA ASP A 97 -8.38 14.12 4.31
C ASP A 97 -9.06 12.75 4.48
N LEU A 98 -9.99 12.65 5.43
CA LEU A 98 -10.77 11.43 5.67
C LEU A 98 -11.72 11.09 4.53
N SER A 99 -12.27 12.07 3.82
CA SER A 99 -13.16 11.83 2.66
C SER A 99 -12.38 11.11 1.56
N HIS A 100 -11.19 11.61 1.22
CA HIS A 100 -10.29 10.96 0.26
C HIS A 100 -9.89 9.55 0.73
N GLN A 101 -9.67 9.34 2.03
CA GLN A 101 -9.42 8.00 2.56
C GLN A 101 -10.60 7.05 2.33
N VAL A 102 -11.82 7.49 2.63
CA VAL A 102 -13.04 6.68 2.44
C VAL A 102 -13.26 6.37 0.96
N ASP A 103 -13.10 7.36 0.08
CA ASP A 103 -13.23 7.18 -1.37
C ASP A 103 -12.19 6.20 -1.92
N THR A 104 -10.95 6.30 -1.43
CA THR A 104 -9.88 5.35 -1.76
C THR A 104 -10.27 3.94 -1.31
N ILE A 105 -10.72 3.76 -0.06
CA ILE A 105 -11.18 2.46 0.44
C ILE A 105 -12.32 1.91 -0.41
N ASN A 106 -13.26 2.77 -0.82
CA ASN A 106 -14.38 2.38 -1.66
C ASN A 106 -13.90 1.92 -3.05
N LYS A 107 -13.03 2.69 -3.71
CA LYS A 107 -12.47 2.33 -5.03
C LYS A 107 -11.66 1.05 -4.98
N PHE A 108 -10.71 0.94 -4.06
CA PHE A 108 -9.84 -0.23 -3.95
C PHE A 108 -10.58 -1.48 -3.51
N SER A 109 -11.60 -1.36 -2.66
CA SER A 109 -12.43 -2.53 -2.30
C SER A 109 -13.24 -3.04 -3.51
N SER A 110 -13.71 -2.16 -4.39
CA SER A 110 -14.35 -2.56 -5.66
C SER A 110 -13.38 -3.27 -6.59
N ILE A 111 -12.17 -2.72 -6.78
CA ILE A 111 -11.12 -3.34 -7.60
C ILE A 111 -10.86 -4.77 -7.13
N VAL A 112 -10.56 -4.94 -5.84
CA VAL A 112 -10.21 -6.25 -5.28
C VAL A 112 -11.40 -7.22 -5.33
N ALA A 113 -12.61 -6.75 -5.04
CA ALA A 113 -13.82 -7.58 -5.13
C ALA A 113 -14.06 -8.07 -6.56
N PHE A 114 -13.97 -7.16 -7.54
CA PHE A 114 -14.19 -7.48 -8.94
C PHE A 114 -13.14 -8.45 -9.49
N THR A 115 -11.86 -8.20 -9.23
CA THR A 115 -10.77 -9.12 -9.64
C THR A 115 -10.94 -10.51 -9.01
N ARG A 116 -11.34 -10.60 -7.74
CA ARG A 116 -11.59 -11.89 -7.08
C ARG A 116 -12.80 -12.62 -7.67
N PHE A 117 -13.86 -11.88 -7.96
CA PHE A 117 -15.06 -12.42 -8.60
C PHE A 117 -14.74 -12.96 -10.01
N GLN A 118 -13.97 -12.23 -10.82
CA GLN A 118 -13.48 -12.71 -12.12
C GLN A 118 -12.61 -13.98 -12.01
N LYS A 119 -11.86 -14.12 -10.92
CA LYS A 119 -11.11 -15.34 -10.56
C LYS A 119 -11.99 -16.43 -9.92
N MET A 120 -13.32 -16.37 -10.10
CA MET A 120 -14.31 -17.33 -9.61
C MET A 120 -14.28 -17.53 -8.07
N GLN A 121 -13.77 -16.58 -7.31
CA GLN A 121 -13.83 -16.65 -5.86
C GLN A 121 -15.23 -16.31 -5.38
N LYS A 122 -15.81 -17.20 -4.57
CA LYS A 122 -17.15 -17.05 -4.06
C LYS A 122 -17.25 -16.24 -2.77
N PHE A 123 -18.39 -15.61 -2.55
CA PHE A 123 -18.73 -15.00 -1.26
C PHE A 123 -18.67 -16.02 -0.11
N SER A 124 -18.29 -15.54 1.07
CA SER A 124 -18.24 -16.34 2.28
C SER A 124 -18.71 -15.51 3.48
N TYR A 125 -19.85 -15.91 4.06
CA TYR A 125 -20.41 -15.29 5.26
C TYR A 125 -19.41 -15.25 6.41
N SER A 126 -18.71 -16.36 6.68
CA SER A 126 -17.71 -16.43 7.75
C SER A 126 -16.55 -15.47 7.51
N LYS A 127 -16.04 -15.38 6.28
CA LYS A 127 -14.98 -14.42 5.94
C LYS A 127 -15.47 -12.97 6.04
N CYS A 128 -16.73 -12.70 5.71
CA CYS A 128 -17.33 -11.36 5.79
C CYS A 128 -17.41 -10.86 7.23
N VAL A 129 -17.78 -11.72 8.18
CA VAL A 129 -17.95 -11.34 9.59
C VAL A 129 -16.61 -11.38 10.35
N TRP A 130 -15.87 -12.49 10.25
CA TRP A 130 -14.71 -12.71 11.13
C TRP A 130 -13.43 -12.03 10.65
N LYS A 131 -13.19 -11.92 9.33
CA LYS A 131 -11.93 -11.31 8.84
C LYS A 131 -11.79 -9.83 9.23
N PRO A 132 -12.82 -8.97 9.15
CA PRO A 132 -12.73 -7.59 9.60
C PRO A 132 -12.37 -7.46 11.08
N ILE A 133 -12.99 -8.28 11.93
CA ILE A 133 -12.72 -8.31 13.37
C ILE A 133 -11.25 -8.66 13.61
N VAL A 134 -10.80 -9.80 13.04
CA VAL A 134 -9.38 -10.21 13.15
C VAL A 134 -8.45 -9.12 12.62
N LYS A 135 -8.82 -8.45 11.51
CA LYS A 135 -8.00 -7.39 10.92
C LYS A 135 -7.85 -6.17 11.83
N PHE A 136 -8.92 -5.79 12.53
CA PHE A 136 -8.86 -4.72 13.52
C PHE A 136 -7.87 -5.08 14.63
N PHE A 137 -7.99 -6.27 15.24
CA PHE A 137 -7.11 -6.69 16.33
C PHE A 137 -5.66 -6.85 15.87
N GLU A 138 -5.44 -7.37 14.65
CA GLU A 138 -4.12 -7.47 14.03
C GLU A 138 -3.44 -6.10 13.93
N ILE A 139 -4.17 -5.07 13.48
CA ILE A 139 -3.58 -3.73 13.28
C ILE A 139 -3.45 -2.98 14.60
N TYR A 140 -4.49 -2.99 15.42
CA TYR A 140 -4.54 -2.15 16.60
C TYR A 140 -3.64 -2.70 17.72
N PHE A 141 -3.72 -4.00 18.01
CA PHE A 141 -2.97 -4.61 19.11
C PHE A 141 -1.67 -5.27 18.64
N TYR A 142 -1.73 -6.19 17.68
CA TYR A 142 -0.52 -6.93 17.26
C TYR A 142 0.51 -6.04 16.56
N LYS A 143 0.05 -5.12 15.72
CA LYS A 143 0.90 -4.12 15.06
C LYS A 143 1.04 -2.82 15.84
N LEU A 144 0.68 -2.83 17.13
CA LEU A 144 0.85 -1.72 18.06
C LEU A 144 0.22 -0.40 17.57
N GLY A 145 -0.85 -0.45 16.79
CA GLY A 145 -1.52 0.75 16.29
C GLY A 145 -2.01 1.69 17.40
N PHE A 146 -2.29 1.16 18.60
CA PHE A 146 -2.63 2.02 19.75
C PHE A 146 -1.51 3.02 20.12
N LEU A 147 -0.24 2.74 19.81
CA LEU A 147 0.88 3.68 20.01
C LEU A 147 0.83 4.88 19.06
N ASP A 148 0.11 4.76 17.94
CA ASP A 148 -0.14 5.89 17.05
C ASP A 148 -1.32 6.76 17.52
N GLY A 149 -2.02 6.38 18.60
CA GLY A 149 -3.16 7.11 19.18
C GLY A 149 -4.42 7.01 18.32
N PHE A 150 -5.16 8.12 18.18
CA PHE A 150 -6.39 8.15 17.38
C PHE A 150 -6.14 7.85 15.89
N ALA A 151 -4.97 8.24 15.36
CA ALA A 151 -4.60 7.92 13.99
C ALA A 151 -4.50 6.41 13.77
N GLY A 152 -3.84 5.68 14.68
CA GLY A 152 -3.74 4.22 14.60
C GLY A 152 -5.07 3.51 14.81
N PHE A 153 -5.93 4.02 15.69
CA PHE A 153 -7.30 3.53 15.82
C PHE A 153 -8.10 3.70 14.53
N THR A 154 -8.01 4.87 13.90
CA THR A 154 -8.65 5.14 12.60
C THR A 154 -8.13 4.20 11.52
N ILE A 155 -6.81 3.96 11.46
CA ILE A 155 -6.20 3.01 10.52
C ILE A 155 -6.75 1.59 10.73
N ALA A 156 -6.89 1.15 11.98
CA ALA A 156 -7.43 -0.16 12.31
C ALA A 156 -8.89 -0.31 11.87
N ILE A 157 -9.75 0.67 12.15
CA ILE A 157 -11.16 0.69 11.69
C ILE A 157 -11.23 0.70 10.17
N SER A 158 -10.54 1.63 9.52
CA SER A 158 -10.53 1.77 8.06
C SER A 158 -10.08 0.49 7.36
N SER A 159 -9.10 -0.21 7.95
CA SER A 159 -8.60 -1.48 7.41
C SER A 159 -9.57 -2.64 7.60
N ALA A 160 -10.26 -2.71 8.74
CA ALA A 160 -11.33 -3.66 8.98
C ALA A 160 -12.50 -3.41 8.04
N TYR A 161 -12.94 -2.16 7.91
CA TYR A 161 -13.99 -1.73 6.99
C TYR A 161 -13.66 -2.04 5.53
N SER A 162 -12.44 -1.76 5.08
CA SER A 162 -11.97 -2.15 3.74
C SER A 162 -12.03 -3.67 3.53
N THR A 163 -11.71 -4.45 4.56
CA THR A 163 -11.77 -5.92 4.50
C THR A 163 -13.21 -6.43 4.40
N PHE A 164 -14.13 -5.80 5.14
CA PHE A 164 -15.56 -6.07 5.08
C PHE A 164 -16.12 -5.75 3.69
N LEU A 165 -15.88 -4.54 3.18
CA LEU A 165 -16.40 -4.08 1.89
C LEU A 165 -15.98 -4.99 0.74
N LYS A 166 -14.75 -5.53 0.76
CA LYS A 166 -14.29 -6.50 -0.25
C LYS A 166 -15.19 -7.74 -0.32
N GLN A 167 -15.67 -8.26 0.83
CA GLN A 167 -16.55 -9.42 0.86
C GLN A 167 -18.00 -9.04 0.52
N ALA A 168 -18.49 -7.93 1.07
CA ALA A 168 -19.84 -7.44 0.79
C ALA A 168 -20.06 -7.15 -0.70
N LYS A 169 -19.05 -6.59 -1.39
CA LYS A 169 -19.11 -6.35 -2.84
C LYS A 169 -19.07 -7.62 -3.68
N ILE A 170 -18.36 -8.67 -3.24
CA ILE A 170 -18.42 -9.98 -3.91
C ILE A 170 -19.85 -10.55 -3.82
N PHE A 171 -20.47 -10.47 -2.64
CA PHE A 171 -21.87 -10.87 -2.46
C PHE A 171 -22.82 -10.09 -3.39
N GLU A 172 -22.63 -8.78 -3.50
CA GLU A 172 -23.41 -7.92 -4.39
C GLU A 172 -23.25 -8.33 -5.87
N LEU A 173 -22.01 -8.60 -6.32
CA LEU A 173 -21.73 -9.06 -7.68
C LEU A 173 -22.39 -10.42 -7.98
N GLU A 174 -22.36 -11.35 -7.02
CA GLU A 174 -22.98 -12.67 -7.17
C GLU A 174 -24.51 -12.62 -7.19
N LYS A 175 -25.12 -11.88 -6.26
CA LYS A 175 -26.57 -11.96 -6.02
C LYS A 175 -27.38 -11.03 -6.91
N ASN A 176 -26.87 -9.83 -7.18
CA ASN A 176 -27.61 -8.81 -7.94
C ASN A 176 -27.34 -8.90 -9.45
N GLY A 177 -26.54 -9.87 -9.91
CA GLY A 177 -26.14 -9.99 -11.31
C GLY A 177 -25.37 -8.77 -11.83
N LEU A 178 -24.76 -8.00 -10.91
CA LEU A 178 -24.00 -6.81 -11.25
C LEU A 178 -22.77 -7.24 -12.05
N LYS A 179 -22.70 -6.80 -13.32
CA LYS A 179 -21.57 -7.13 -14.19
C LYS A 179 -20.26 -6.46 -13.74
N ARG A 180 -20.34 -5.31 -13.07
CA ARG A 180 -19.19 -4.52 -12.60
C ARG A 180 -19.63 -3.50 -11.55
N PRO A 181 -18.78 -3.18 -10.54
CA PRO A 181 -19.04 -2.05 -9.64
C PRO A 181 -19.06 -0.69 -10.38
N SER A 182 -19.95 0.21 -9.97
CA SER A 182 -20.18 1.51 -10.62
C SER A 182 -18.99 2.48 -10.57
N ASN A 183 -18.10 2.31 -9.59
CA ASN A 183 -16.92 3.15 -9.39
C ASN A 183 -15.65 2.60 -10.08
N LEU A 184 -15.78 1.57 -10.92
CA LEU A 184 -14.71 1.10 -11.80
C LEU A 184 -14.91 1.63 -13.23
N ARG A 185 -13.79 1.89 -13.92
CA ARG A 185 -13.83 2.32 -15.33
C ARG A 185 -14.37 1.18 -16.22
N ALA A 186 -14.94 1.54 -17.36
CA ALA A 186 -15.56 0.60 -18.28
C ALA A 186 -14.56 -0.39 -18.94
N ASP A 187 -13.29 -0.01 -18.99
CA ASP A 187 -12.15 -0.76 -19.51
C ASP A 187 -11.39 -1.54 -18.44
N TYR A 188 -11.78 -1.45 -17.16
CA TYR A 188 -11.05 -2.14 -16.09
C TYR A 188 -11.20 -3.66 -16.22
N GLY A 189 -10.08 -4.35 -16.43
CA GLY A 189 -9.98 -5.80 -16.54
C GLY A 189 -10.36 -6.39 -17.91
N ASN A 190 -10.49 -5.55 -18.94
CA ASN A 190 -10.63 -5.96 -20.34
C ASN A 190 -9.28 -5.98 -21.06
#